data_AF-A0A359EBP8-F1
#
_entry.id   AF-A0A359EBP8-F1
#
_cell.length_a   1.000
_cell.length_b   1.000
_cell.length_c   1.000
_cell.angle_alpha   90.00
_cell.angle_beta   90.00
_cell.angle_gamma   90.00
#
_symmetry.space_group_name_H-M   'P 1'
#
loop_
_entity.id
_entity.type
_entity.pdbx_description
1 polymer ?
#
loop_
_entity_poly.entity_id
_entity_poly.type
_entity_poly.pdbx_seq_one_letter_code
_entity_poly.pdbx_strand_id
1 'polypeptide(L)'
;MNKYQDPERKDWVIGIALLVIYVLAISLGAVCLLPEYWWGWLLIVFGGMLYLVLRQTKNYACRCRKCGHEFEISFLVNLLAPHGVDKEGSWEWVRCPACEKRTKSTVIRIVKTKS
;
A
#
# COMPACT_ATOMS: atom_id res chain seq x y z
N MET A 1 -13.98 -17.47 -4.38
CA MET A 1 -12.66 -17.97 -3.91
C MET A 1 -11.61 -16.96 -4.34
N ASN A 2 -11.02 -16.22 -3.40
CA ASN A 2 -9.96 -15.26 -3.70
C ASN A 2 -8.70 -16.05 -4.10
N LYS A 3 -8.20 -15.83 -5.31
CA LYS A 3 -6.92 -16.42 -5.76
C LYS A 3 -5.80 -15.45 -5.40
N TYR A 4 -4.85 -15.94 -4.61
CA TYR A 4 -3.63 -15.24 -4.23
C TYR A 4 -2.60 -15.44 -5.34
N GLN A 5 -2.04 -14.37 -5.87
CA GLN A 5 -1.07 -14.41 -6.96
C GLN A 5 0.14 -13.56 -6.58
N ASP A 6 1.35 -14.04 -6.92
CA ASP A 6 2.59 -13.29 -6.70
C ASP A 6 2.54 -11.94 -7.42
N PRO A 7 3.04 -10.85 -6.80
CA PRO A 7 2.98 -9.51 -7.37
C PRO A 7 3.77 -9.45 -8.69
N GLU A 8 3.05 -9.24 -9.80
CA GLU A 8 3.65 -9.08 -11.12
C GLU A 8 4.46 -7.77 -11.16
N ARG A 9 5.70 -7.81 -11.65
CA ARG A 9 6.62 -6.65 -11.70
C ARG A 9 5.98 -5.37 -12.26
N LYS A 10 5.04 -5.51 -13.19
CA LYS A 10 4.31 -4.40 -13.82
C LYS A 10 3.55 -3.53 -12.83
N ASP A 11 2.94 -4.12 -11.80
CA ASP A 11 2.18 -3.35 -10.81
C ASP A 11 3.07 -2.50 -9.92
N TRP A 12 4.27 -3.01 -9.61
CA TRP A 12 5.27 -2.26 -8.87
C TRP A 12 5.81 -1.08 -9.68
N VAL A 13 6.03 -1.28 -10.99
CA VAL A 13 6.43 -0.21 -11.93
C VAL A 13 5.35 0.86 -12.03
N ILE A 14 4.07 0.48 -12.15
CA ILE A 14 2.95 1.44 -12.20
C ILE A 14 2.85 2.23 -10.89
N GLY A 15 2.99 1.56 -9.75
CA GLY A 15 2.98 2.21 -8.43
C GLY A 15 4.11 3.25 -8.29
N ILE A 16 5.34 2.89 -8.68
CA ILE A 16 6.48 3.79 -8.64
C ILE A 16 6.30 4.95 -9.63
N ALA A 17 5.87 4.68 -10.85
CA ALA A 17 5.66 5.72 -11.85
C ALA A 17 4.66 6.77 -11.36
N LEU A 18 3.55 6.35 -10.73
CA LEU A 18 2.57 7.27 -10.15
C LEU A 18 3.13 8.08 -8.99
N LEU A 19 3.98 7.48 -8.16
CA LEU A 19 4.63 8.17 -7.05
C LEU A 19 5.59 9.26 -7.58
N VAL A 20 6.39 8.93 -8.61
CA VAL A 20 7.27 9.89 -9.28
C VAL A 20 6.48 11.03 -9.93
N ILE A 21 5.40 10.71 -10.65
CA ILE A 21 4.50 11.71 -11.26
C ILE A 21 3.90 12.63 -10.19
N TYR A 22 3.46 12.07 -9.06
CA TYR A 22 2.89 12.83 -7.96
C TYR A 22 3.93 13.78 -7.31
N VAL A 23 5.16 13.33 -7.10
CA VAL A 23 6.25 14.18 -6.58
C VAL A 23 6.55 15.33 -7.56
N LEU A 24 6.62 15.04 -8.86
CA LEU A 24 6.83 16.07 -9.88
C LEU A 24 5.68 17.08 -9.94
N ALA A 25 4.43 16.62 -9.81
CA ALA A 25 3.25 17.48 -9.78
C ALA A 25 3.26 18.41 -8.56
N ILE A 26 3.66 17.92 -7.39
CA ILE A 26 3.80 18.76 -6.19
C ILE A 26 4.93 19.77 -6.36
N SER A 27 6.09 19.36 -6.87
CA SER A 27 7.24 20.26 -7.03
C SER A 27 6.98 21.37 -8.06
N LEU A 28 6.41 21.02 -9.21
CA LEU A 28 6.04 21.99 -10.25
C LEU A 28 4.89 22.88 -9.76
N GLY A 29 3.88 22.28 -9.13
CA GLY A 29 2.80 23.01 -8.51
C GLY A 29 3.29 23.95 -7.41
N ALA A 30 4.33 23.57 -6.66
CA ALA A 30 4.87 24.43 -5.62
C ALA A 30 5.53 25.68 -6.22
N VAL A 31 6.29 25.54 -7.30
CA VAL A 31 6.94 26.70 -7.94
C VAL A 31 5.92 27.62 -8.61
N CYS A 32 4.87 27.06 -9.24
CA CYS A 32 3.90 27.85 -10.00
C CYS A 32 2.68 28.35 -9.21
N LEU A 33 2.15 27.58 -8.26
CA LEU A 33 0.87 27.89 -7.57
C LEU A 33 1.02 28.51 -6.19
N LEU A 34 2.17 28.39 -5.50
CA LEU A 34 2.36 29.05 -4.19
C LEU A 34 2.16 30.58 -4.19
N PRO A 35 2.54 31.34 -5.24
CA PRO A 35 2.42 32.79 -5.22
C PRO A 35 0.98 33.32 -5.24
N GLU A 36 0.06 32.64 -5.93
CA GLU A 36 -1.31 33.13 -6.18
C GLU A 36 -2.43 32.16 -5.73
N TYR A 37 -2.20 30.85 -5.75
CA TYR A 37 -3.25 29.82 -5.58
C TYR A 37 -2.84 28.69 -4.63
N TRP A 38 -2.41 29.06 -3.42
CA TRP A 38 -1.99 28.12 -2.37
C TRP A 38 -3.05 27.06 -2.00
N TRP A 39 -4.33 27.40 -2.04
CA TRP A 39 -5.43 26.45 -1.81
C TRP A 39 -5.54 25.37 -2.90
N GLY A 40 -5.30 25.74 -4.16
CA GLY A 40 -5.29 24.79 -5.28
C GLY A 40 -4.14 23.80 -5.15
N TRP A 41 -2.98 24.30 -4.71
CA TRP A 41 -1.83 23.44 -4.40
C TRP A 41 -2.13 22.45 -3.26
N LEU A 42 -2.77 22.91 -2.18
CA LEU A 42 -3.19 22.02 -1.08
C LEU A 42 -4.16 20.92 -1.53
N LEU A 43 -5.08 21.22 -2.45
CA LEU A 43 -5.99 20.20 -3.01
C LEU A 43 -5.24 19.14 -3.82
N ILE A 44 -4.22 19.53 -4.59
CA ILE A 44 -3.38 18.58 -5.34
C ILE A 44 -2.61 17.68 -4.38
N VAL A 45 -2.03 18.26 -3.32
CA VAL A 45 -1.31 17.52 -2.29
C VAL A 45 -2.25 16.55 -1.56
N PHE A 46 -3.31 17.05 -0.91
CA PHE A 46 -4.22 16.20 -0.15
C PHE A 46 -4.96 15.19 -1.02
N GLY A 47 -5.45 15.61 -2.18
CA GLY A 47 -6.18 14.76 -3.11
C GLY A 47 -5.31 13.64 -3.67
N GLY A 48 -4.10 13.95 -4.12
CA GLY A 48 -3.18 12.93 -4.63
C GLY A 48 -2.69 11.98 -3.53
N MET A 49 -2.47 12.47 -2.31
CA MET A 49 -2.14 11.62 -1.16
C MET A 49 -3.27 10.62 -0.88
N LEU A 50 -4.51 11.08 -0.78
CA LEU A 50 -5.68 10.21 -0.57
C LEU A 50 -5.85 9.20 -1.70
N TYR A 51 -5.67 9.63 -2.95
CA TYR A 51 -5.76 8.73 -4.10
C TYR A 51 -4.72 7.61 -4.05
N LEU A 52 -3.46 7.94 -3.75
CA LEU A 52 -2.38 6.96 -3.60
C LEU A 52 -2.67 5.98 -2.44
N VAL A 53 -3.14 6.49 -1.30
CA VAL A 53 -3.49 5.69 -0.12
C VAL A 53 -4.65 4.74 -0.43
N LEU A 54 -5.74 5.24 -1.01
CA LEU A 54 -6.93 4.45 -1.36
C LEU A 54 -6.65 3.41 -2.45
N ARG A 55 -5.70 3.69 -3.33
CA ARG A 55 -5.27 2.73 -4.34
C ARG A 55 -4.42 1.62 -3.74
N GLN A 56 -3.59 1.93 -2.74
CA GLN A 56 -2.77 0.91 -2.10
C GLN A 56 -3.52 0.00 -1.16
N THR A 57 -4.52 0.50 -0.44
CA THR A 57 -5.33 -0.33 0.47
C THR A 57 -6.06 -1.48 -0.22
N LYS A 58 -6.37 -1.37 -1.52
CA LYS A 58 -7.19 -2.36 -2.23
C LYS A 58 -6.45 -3.65 -2.62
N ASN A 59 -5.14 -3.75 -2.41
CA ASN A 59 -4.35 -4.82 -3.03
C ASN A 59 -3.57 -5.69 -2.04
N TYR A 60 -3.54 -5.43 -0.72
CA TYR A 60 -2.70 -6.21 0.20
C TYR A 60 -3.51 -7.07 1.17
N ALA A 61 -3.20 -8.36 1.17
CA ALA A 61 -3.56 -9.31 2.21
C ALA A 61 -2.29 -9.76 2.93
N CYS A 62 -2.48 -10.38 4.08
CA CYS A 62 -1.42 -11.03 4.80
C CYS A 62 -1.82 -12.47 5.10
N ARG A 63 -0.85 -13.38 5.01
CA ARG A 63 -0.99 -14.77 5.43
C ARG A 63 -0.20 -14.99 6.71
N CYS A 64 -0.86 -15.38 7.78
CA CYS A 64 -0.20 -15.72 9.04
C CYS A 64 0.71 -16.94 8.86
N ARG A 65 2.00 -16.86 9.21
CA ARG A 65 2.91 -18.02 9.12
C ARG A 65 2.61 -19.12 10.15
N LYS A 66 1.84 -18.81 11.19
CA LYS A 66 1.55 -19.75 12.30
C LYS A 66 0.30 -20.60 12.06
N CYS A 67 -0.77 -20.00 11.53
CA CYS A 67 -2.05 -20.68 11.31
C CYS A 67 -2.47 -20.72 9.83
N GLY A 68 -1.72 -20.09 8.93
CA GLY A 68 -2.06 -20.02 7.52
C GLY A 68 -3.26 -19.11 7.19
N HIS A 69 -3.86 -18.45 8.18
CA HIS A 69 -5.05 -17.62 7.95
C HIS A 69 -4.71 -16.37 7.14
N GLU A 70 -5.57 -16.07 6.17
CA GLU A 70 -5.41 -14.98 5.21
C GLU A 70 -6.40 -13.87 5.56
N PHE A 71 -5.90 -12.66 5.73
CA PHE A 71 -6.72 -11.52 6.13
C PHE A 71 -6.24 -10.24 5.47
N GLU A 72 -7.20 -9.37 5.16
CA GLU A 72 -6.93 -8.05 4.62
C GLU A 72 -6.45 -7.13 5.75
N ILE A 73 -5.42 -6.32 5.49
CA ILE A 73 -4.88 -5.38 6.47
C ILE A 73 -5.07 -3.97 5.96
N SER A 74 -5.60 -3.10 6.81
CA SER A 74 -5.67 -1.67 6.53
C SER A 74 -4.28 -1.06 6.36
N PHE A 75 -4.11 -0.13 5.42
CA PHE A 75 -2.83 0.54 5.14
C PHE A 75 -2.18 1.14 6.39
N LEU A 76 -2.96 1.73 7.31
CA LEU A 76 -2.42 2.24 8.57
C LEU A 76 -1.68 1.16 9.35
N VAL A 77 -2.28 -0.02 9.45
CA VAL A 77 -1.68 -1.16 10.13
C VAL A 77 -0.48 -1.68 9.34
N ASN A 78 -0.54 -1.68 8.00
CA ASN A 78 0.58 -2.05 7.13
C ASN A 78 1.79 -1.10 7.25
N LEU A 79 1.54 0.21 7.37
CA LEU A 79 2.58 1.24 7.41
C LEU A 79 3.22 1.32 8.80
N LEU A 80 2.42 1.14 9.86
CA LEU A 80 2.87 1.11 11.25
C LEU A 80 3.41 -0.25 11.67
N ALA A 81 3.14 -1.32 10.89
CA ALA A 81 3.67 -2.63 11.18
C ALA A 81 5.20 -2.65 10.95
N PRO A 82 5.96 -3.25 11.88
CA PRO A 82 7.35 -3.59 11.62
C PRO A 82 7.43 -4.52 10.40
N HIS A 83 8.05 -4.04 9.34
CA HIS A 83 8.31 -4.79 8.12
C HIS A 83 9.76 -5.28 8.13
N GLY A 84 9.98 -6.45 7.53
CA GLY A 84 11.31 -7.01 7.36
C GLY A 84 11.36 -7.94 6.16
N VAL A 85 12.56 -8.22 5.67
CA VAL A 85 12.80 -9.19 4.60
C VAL A 85 13.65 -10.30 5.18
N ASP A 86 13.23 -11.55 4.96
CA ASP A 86 13.98 -12.74 5.36
C ASP A 86 14.14 -13.67 4.14
N LYS A 87 14.83 -14.80 4.30
CA LYS A 87 15.04 -15.80 3.24
C LYS A 87 13.74 -16.36 2.64
N GLU A 88 12.64 -16.29 3.39
CA GLU A 88 11.29 -16.72 3.00
C GLU A 88 10.45 -15.60 2.37
N GLY A 89 11.03 -14.42 2.11
CA GLY A 89 10.35 -13.26 1.55
C GLY A 89 10.04 -12.16 2.58
N SER A 90 9.26 -11.16 2.17
CA SER A 90 8.82 -10.06 3.04
C SER A 90 7.86 -10.56 4.11
N TRP A 91 8.06 -10.08 5.34
CA TRP A 91 7.19 -10.34 6.47
C TRP A 91 6.80 -9.04 7.16
N GLU A 92 5.61 -9.06 7.75
CA GLU A 92 5.03 -7.97 8.52
C GLU A 92 4.60 -8.50 9.90
N TRP A 93 4.91 -7.74 10.95
CA TRP A 93 4.48 -8.05 12.31
C TRP A 93 3.09 -7.48 12.59
N VAL A 94 2.09 -8.32 12.44
CA VAL A 94 0.68 -7.93 12.53
C VAL A 94 -0.09 -8.88 13.44
N ARG A 95 -1.17 -8.38 14.06
CA ARG A 95 -2.05 -9.20 14.89
C ARG A 95 -2.92 -10.06 13.99
N CYS A 96 -2.80 -11.38 14.08
CA CYS A 96 -3.65 -12.29 13.33
C CYS A 96 -5.05 -12.34 14.00
N PRO A 97 -6.16 -12.13 13.27
CA PRO A 97 -7.50 -12.21 13.84
C PRO A 97 -7.86 -13.64 14.30
N ALA A 98 -7.30 -14.67 13.65
CA ALA A 98 -7.56 -16.06 14.01
C ALA A 98 -6.74 -16.55 15.22
N CYS A 99 -5.52 -16.04 15.41
CA CYS A 99 -4.68 -16.41 16.56
C CYS A 99 -4.77 -15.42 17.72
N GLU A 100 -5.39 -14.25 17.50
CA GLU A 100 -5.43 -13.06 18.36
C GLU A 100 -4.08 -12.54 18.88
N LYS A 101 -2.97 -13.13 18.44
CA LYS A 101 -1.59 -12.80 18.82
C LYS A 101 -0.86 -12.10 17.67
N ARG A 102 0.12 -11.26 18.01
CA ARG A 102 1.05 -10.69 17.01
C ARG A 102 2.00 -11.79 16.55
N THR A 103 2.05 -12.01 15.24
CA THR A 103 2.90 -13.03 14.62
C THR A 103 3.51 -12.47 13.34
N LYS A 104 4.59 -13.11 12.86
CA LYS A 104 5.10 -12.87 11.51
C LYS A 104 4.03 -13.33 10.51
N SER A 105 3.57 -12.42 9.67
CA SER A 105 2.70 -12.71 8.53
C SER A 105 3.46 -12.41 7.24
N THR A 106 3.29 -13.25 6.23
CA THR A 106 3.84 -13.00 4.90
C THR A 106 2.90 -12.10 4.12
N VAL A 107 3.44 -11.10 3.44
CA VAL A 107 2.67 -10.17 2.62
C VAL A 107 2.24 -10.87 1.33
N ILE A 108 0.94 -10.93 1.06
CA ILE A 108 0.37 -11.55 -0.14
C ILE A 108 -0.54 -10.53 -0.85
N ARG A 109 -0.47 -10.43 -2.17
CA ARG A 109 -1.29 -9.46 -2.90
C ARG A 109 -2.67 -10.06 -3.23
N ILE A 110 -3.74 -9.30 -3.03
CA ILE A 110 -5.10 -9.67 -3.42
C ILE A 110 -5.27 -9.32 -4.89
N VAL A 111 -5.46 -10.32 -5.76
CA VAL A 111 -5.91 -10.08 -7.13
C VAL A 111 -7.43 -10.17 -7.13
N LYS A 112 -8.10 -9.01 -7.19
CA LYS A 112 -9.54 -8.96 -7.44
C LYS A 112 -9.78 -9.37 -8.89
N THR A 113 -10.22 -10.61 -9.11
CA THR A 113 -10.79 -11.01 -10.41
C THR A 113 -11.96 -10.09 -10.70
N LYS A 114 -11.84 -9.24 -11.73
CA LYS A 114 -13.00 -8.55 -12.30
C LYS A 114 -13.93 -9.64 -12.85
N SER A 115 -15.09 -9.80 -12.22
CA SER A 115 -16.22 -10.50 -12.80
C SER A 115 -16.89 -9.63 -13.85
#